data_AF-A0A356ET48-F1
#
_entry.id   AF-A0A356ET48-F1
#
_cell.length_a   1.000
_cell.length_b   1.000
_cell.length_c   1.000
_cell.angle_alpha   90.00
_cell.angle_beta   90.00
_cell.angle_gamma   90.00
#
_symmetry.space_group_name_H-M   'P 1'
#
loop_
_entity.id
_entity.type
_entity.pdbx_description
1 polymer ?
#
loop_
_entity_poly.entity_id
_entity_poly.type
_entity_poly.pdbx_seq_one_letter_code
_entity_poly.pdbx_strand_id
1 'polypeptide(L)'
;MGALRIAAAAWPCGTAAAEHKERVCVESLLALSQLHGRVCYGTLDWLLGAICLILWVLHGRAGRLFCWQRIGEMEDKAVASRQIRTLFPAANYAVMLAMTCAFAVQMLLDPGATRLRDLVLAGYSAPGLLGHMWLHMSMVHLVGNLLSLWVFGRCVSPKVGGLLYVLAYVAAGVGAGFVHMKYDGRPVIGASGAIMGVLAMHVVICFRQLGSLGPWLILTWFLATLGVGLVGDFPCSYMSHIGGFLSGMVVAFCLVAFRVVDYDRTDQAFLAALRIGVSRP
;
A
#
# COMPACT_ATOMS: atom_id res chain seq x y z
N MET A 1 -42.26 -42.36 -9.69
CA MET A 1 -41.10 -41.66 -9.10
C MET A 1 -39.84 -42.13 -9.80
N GLY A 2 -39.42 -41.42 -10.84
CA GLY A 2 -38.18 -41.70 -11.58
C GLY A 2 -37.17 -40.58 -11.30
N ALA A 3 -36.04 -40.94 -10.70
CA ALA A 3 -34.92 -40.01 -10.49
C ALA A 3 -33.94 -40.14 -11.66
N LEU A 4 -33.79 -39.06 -12.43
CA LEU A 4 -32.78 -38.90 -13.48
C LEU A 4 -31.38 -38.93 -12.83
N ARG A 5 -30.56 -39.92 -13.17
CA ARG A 5 -29.11 -39.89 -12.91
C ARG A 5 -28.43 -39.26 -14.12
N ILE A 6 -27.92 -38.03 -13.96
CA ILE A 6 -27.01 -37.41 -14.93
C ILE A 6 -25.64 -38.08 -14.74
N ALA A 7 -25.18 -38.81 -15.76
CA ALA A 7 -23.85 -39.39 -15.80
C ALA A 7 -22.80 -38.27 -15.88
N ALA A 8 -21.83 -38.26 -14.97
CA ALA A 8 -20.64 -37.44 -15.08
C ALA A 8 -19.81 -37.94 -16.27
N ALA A 9 -19.78 -37.18 -17.35
CA ALA A 9 -18.87 -37.42 -18.47
C ALA A 9 -17.43 -37.19 -17.98
N ALA A 10 -16.65 -38.27 -17.87
CA ALA A 10 -15.22 -38.20 -17.66
C ALA A 10 -14.57 -37.53 -18.89
N TRP A 11 -13.86 -36.43 -18.67
CA TRP A 11 -13.12 -35.74 -19.73
C TRP A 11 -11.86 -36.53 -20.06
N PRO A 12 -11.61 -36.92 -21.34
CA PRO A 12 -10.40 -37.65 -21.68
C PRO A 12 -9.18 -36.71 -21.56
N CYS A 13 -8.28 -37.08 -20.65
CA CYS A 13 -6.96 -36.47 -20.49
C CYS A 13 -6.07 -36.87 -21.70
N GLY A 14 -5.35 -35.92 -22.31
CA GLY A 14 -4.33 -36.22 -23.33
C GLY A 14 -4.63 -35.85 -24.79
N THR A 15 -5.53 -34.89 -25.07
CA THR A 15 -5.66 -34.34 -26.44
C THR A 15 -4.72 -33.15 -26.65
N ALA A 16 -4.15 -32.99 -27.85
CA ALA A 16 -3.25 -31.89 -28.21
C ALA A 16 -3.84 -30.48 -27.93
N ALA A 17 -5.17 -30.35 -27.92
CA ALA A 17 -5.87 -29.13 -27.56
C ALA A 17 -5.79 -28.80 -26.05
N ALA A 18 -5.74 -29.82 -25.18
CA ALA A 18 -5.51 -29.64 -23.75
C ALA A 18 -4.05 -29.23 -23.48
N GLU A 19 -3.09 -29.87 -24.15
CA GLU A 19 -1.66 -29.51 -24.05
C GLU A 19 -1.37 -28.09 -24.58
N HIS A 20 -2.05 -27.64 -25.64
CA HIS A 20 -1.89 -26.28 -26.16
C HIS A 20 -2.42 -25.23 -25.17
N LYS A 21 -3.61 -25.47 -24.58
CA LYS A 21 -4.18 -24.57 -23.55
C LYS A 21 -3.32 -24.54 -22.28
N GLU A 22 -2.73 -25.66 -21.90
CA GLU A 22 -1.83 -25.77 -20.77
C GLU A 22 -0.50 -25.02 -21.03
N ARG A 23 0.06 -25.13 -22.24
CA ARG A 23 1.22 -24.35 -22.68
C ARG A 23 0.97 -22.84 -22.63
N VAL A 24 -0.17 -22.38 -23.14
CA VAL A 24 -0.55 -20.95 -23.12
C VAL A 24 -0.72 -20.46 -21.68
N CYS A 25 -1.28 -21.26 -20.78
CA CYS A 25 -1.43 -20.92 -19.36
C CYS A 25 -0.06 -20.81 -18.66
N VAL A 26 0.85 -21.76 -18.92
CA VAL A 26 2.20 -21.78 -18.33
C VAL A 26 3.06 -20.64 -18.88
N GLU A 27 3.01 -20.35 -20.18
CA GLU A 27 3.72 -19.21 -20.76
C GLU A 27 3.17 -17.87 -20.26
N SER A 28 1.85 -17.78 -20.05
CA SER A 28 1.23 -16.59 -19.45
C SER A 28 1.66 -16.41 -17.99
N LEU A 29 1.76 -17.50 -17.22
CA LEU A 29 2.24 -17.49 -15.83
C LEU A 29 3.75 -17.19 -15.74
N LEU A 30 4.55 -17.66 -16.70
CA LEU A 30 5.98 -17.32 -16.80
C LEU A 30 6.20 -15.87 -17.23
N ALA A 31 5.36 -15.33 -18.13
CA ALA A 31 5.37 -13.91 -18.47
C ALA A 31 4.97 -13.05 -17.27
N LEU A 32 3.98 -13.49 -16.48
CA LEU A 32 3.58 -12.87 -15.22
C LEU A 32 4.66 -12.98 -14.13
N SER A 33 5.42 -14.08 -14.07
CA SER A 33 6.52 -14.23 -13.10
C SER A 33 7.79 -13.44 -13.50
N GLN A 34 8.05 -13.27 -14.79
CA GLN A 34 9.06 -12.35 -15.29
C GLN A 34 8.70 -10.89 -14.97
N LEU A 35 7.40 -10.55 -14.95
CA LEU A 35 6.88 -9.29 -14.41
C LEU A 35 6.99 -9.22 -12.87
N HIS A 36 6.86 -10.34 -12.14
CA HIS A 36 6.99 -10.42 -10.67
C HIS A 36 8.35 -10.03 -10.11
N GLY A 37 9.44 -10.15 -10.88
CA GLY A 37 10.78 -9.75 -10.42
C GLY A 37 10.93 -8.24 -10.11
N ARG A 38 9.89 -7.43 -10.33
CA ARG A 38 9.89 -5.97 -10.14
C ARG A 38 8.76 -5.43 -9.25
N VAL A 39 7.82 -6.26 -8.82
CA VAL A 39 6.65 -5.82 -8.05
C VAL A 39 6.66 -6.46 -6.68
N CYS A 40 6.43 -5.69 -5.62
CA CYS A 40 6.42 -6.20 -4.24
C CYS A 40 5.61 -7.51 -4.12
N TYR A 41 6.31 -8.56 -3.68
CA TYR A 41 5.91 -9.94 -3.36
C TYR A 41 4.77 -10.05 -2.31
N GLY A 42 3.67 -9.31 -2.47
CA GLY A 42 2.58 -9.41 -1.50
C GLY A 42 1.33 -8.60 -1.77
N THR A 43 1.31 -7.73 -2.79
CA THR A 43 0.07 -7.08 -3.26
C THR A 43 -0.58 -7.91 -4.37
N LEU A 44 0.25 -8.52 -5.23
CA LEU A 44 -0.17 -9.40 -6.30
C LEU A 44 -0.49 -10.81 -5.81
N ASP A 45 0.14 -11.32 -4.75
CA ASP A 45 -0.12 -12.68 -4.23
C ASP A 45 -1.55 -12.88 -3.71
N TRP A 46 -2.23 -11.83 -3.24
CA TRP A 46 -3.64 -11.92 -2.86
C TRP A 46 -4.58 -11.88 -4.07
N LEU A 47 -4.26 -11.10 -5.10
CA LEU A 47 -5.03 -11.05 -6.35
C LEU A 47 -4.83 -12.34 -7.16
N LEU A 48 -3.59 -12.80 -7.30
CA LEU A 48 -3.24 -14.10 -7.88
C LEU A 48 -3.75 -15.25 -7.01
N GLY A 49 -3.66 -15.16 -5.69
CA GLY A 49 -4.23 -16.14 -4.77
C GLY A 49 -5.76 -16.23 -4.87
N ALA A 50 -6.45 -15.10 -4.99
CA ALA A 50 -7.89 -15.04 -5.22
C ALA A 50 -8.27 -15.54 -6.62
N ILE A 51 -7.51 -15.18 -7.66
CA ILE A 51 -7.70 -15.67 -9.03
C ILE A 51 -7.43 -17.18 -9.09
N CYS A 52 -6.38 -17.68 -8.45
CA CYS A 52 -6.07 -19.11 -8.34
C CYS A 52 -7.14 -19.85 -7.53
N LEU A 53 -7.70 -19.25 -6.48
CA LEU A 53 -8.82 -19.81 -5.73
C LEU A 53 -10.10 -19.86 -6.57
N ILE A 54 -10.39 -18.82 -7.34
CA ILE A 54 -11.50 -18.77 -8.30
C ILE A 54 -11.31 -19.83 -9.38
N LEU A 55 -10.11 -19.93 -9.97
CA LEU A 55 -9.78 -20.94 -10.97
C LEU A 55 -9.83 -22.37 -10.39
N TRP A 56 -9.45 -22.55 -9.12
CA TRP A 56 -9.56 -23.81 -8.39
C TRP A 56 -11.01 -24.22 -8.13
N VAL A 57 -11.86 -23.28 -7.72
CA VAL A 57 -13.32 -23.46 -7.59
C VAL A 57 -13.94 -23.82 -8.94
N LEU A 58 -13.44 -23.24 -10.04
CA LEU A 58 -13.99 -23.45 -11.38
C LEU A 58 -13.50 -24.74 -12.07
N HIS A 59 -12.30 -25.26 -11.76
CA HIS A 59 -11.67 -26.32 -12.58
C HIS A 59 -11.28 -27.62 -11.85
N GLY A 60 -11.43 -27.71 -10.53
CA GLY A 60 -11.28 -28.99 -9.82
C GLY A 60 -9.87 -29.61 -9.85
N ARG A 61 -9.75 -30.79 -9.21
CA ARG A 61 -8.57 -31.24 -8.44
C ARG A 61 -7.28 -31.63 -9.20
N ALA A 62 -7.19 -31.53 -10.53
CA ALA A 62 -6.15 -32.20 -11.32
C ALA A 62 -4.79 -31.46 -11.41
N GLY A 63 -4.73 -30.14 -11.23
CA GLY A 63 -3.48 -29.35 -11.34
C GLY A 63 -2.53 -29.43 -10.14
N ARG A 64 -2.75 -30.36 -9.21
CA ARG A 64 -2.18 -30.30 -7.84
C ARG A 64 -0.72 -30.67 -7.68
N LEU A 65 -0.12 -31.50 -8.54
CA LEU A 65 1.24 -31.99 -8.27
C LEU A 65 2.33 -31.27 -9.07
N PHE A 66 2.08 -30.94 -10.34
CA PHE A 66 3.15 -30.45 -11.22
C PHE A 66 3.47 -28.95 -11.02
N CYS A 67 2.46 -28.14 -10.69
CA CYS A 67 2.62 -26.71 -10.45
C CYS A 67 3.43 -26.44 -9.16
N TRP A 68 3.19 -27.23 -8.11
CA TRP A 68 3.84 -27.04 -6.82
C TRP A 68 5.32 -27.46 -6.80
N GLN A 69 5.71 -28.53 -7.51
CA GLN A 69 7.12 -28.95 -7.58
C GLN A 69 8.01 -27.92 -8.30
N ARG A 70 7.54 -27.31 -9.40
CA ARG A 70 8.30 -26.28 -10.11
C ARG A 70 8.31 -24.92 -9.42
N ILE A 71 7.28 -24.59 -8.64
CA ILE A 71 7.27 -23.39 -7.80
C ILE A 71 8.33 -23.50 -6.69
N GLY A 72 8.44 -24.67 -6.04
CA GLY A 72 9.47 -24.92 -5.02
C GLY A 72 10.90 -24.77 -5.55
N GLU A 73 11.19 -25.31 -6.75
CA GLU A 73 12.52 -25.17 -7.36
C GLU A 73 12.85 -23.73 -7.81
N MET A 74 11.84 -22.89 -8.10
CA MET A 74 12.03 -21.47 -8.40
C MET A 74 12.16 -20.63 -7.12
N GLU A 75 11.45 -20.97 -6.05
CA GLU A 75 11.64 -20.39 -4.71
C GLU A 75 13.08 -20.60 -4.24
N ASP A 76 13.59 -21.82 -4.31
CA ASP A 76 14.95 -22.14 -3.87
C ASP A 76 16.03 -21.36 -4.65
N LYS A 77 15.82 -21.14 -5.96
CA LYS A 77 16.75 -20.38 -6.81
C LYS A 77 16.61 -18.87 -6.66
N ALA A 78 15.42 -18.36 -6.35
CA ALA A 78 15.19 -16.95 -6.05
C ALA A 78 15.72 -16.57 -4.66
N VAL A 79 15.58 -17.46 -3.68
CA VAL A 79 16.12 -17.33 -2.31
C VAL A 79 17.66 -17.38 -2.32
N ALA A 80 18.26 -18.19 -3.20
CA ALA A 80 19.71 -18.34 -3.28
C ALA A 80 20.46 -17.18 -3.98
N SER A 81 19.79 -16.34 -4.79
CA SER A 81 20.48 -15.43 -5.73
C SER A 81 20.40 -13.93 -5.43
N ARG A 82 19.60 -13.48 -4.46
CA ARG A 82 19.64 -12.08 -4.00
C ARG A 82 19.49 -12.01 -2.49
N GLN A 83 20.34 -11.19 -1.86
CA GLN A 83 20.15 -10.64 -0.51
C GLN A 83 18.81 -9.90 -0.42
N ILE A 84 17.70 -10.63 -0.40
CA ILE A 84 16.40 -10.10 -0.07
C ILE A 84 16.30 -10.26 1.45
N ARG A 85 16.84 -9.28 2.20
CA ARG A 85 16.24 -9.03 3.50
C ARG A 85 14.81 -8.58 3.20
N THR A 86 13.87 -9.51 3.21
CA THR A 86 12.44 -9.24 3.32
C THR A 86 12.23 -8.59 4.69
N LEU A 87 12.59 -7.31 4.79
CA LEU A 87 12.45 -6.54 6.02
C LEU A 87 10.95 -6.46 6.29
N PHE A 88 10.49 -7.25 7.26
CA PHE A 88 9.11 -7.31 7.68
C PHE A 88 8.65 -5.89 8.08
N PRO A 89 7.54 -5.38 7.54
CA PRO A 89 7.08 -3.99 7.71
C PRO A 89 6.43 -3.78 9.09
N ALA A 90 7.10 -4.17 10.17
CA ALA A 90 6.57 -4.22 11.52
C ALA A 90 5.97 -2.87 11.96
N ALA A 91 6.69 -1.77 11.69
CA ALA A 91 6.26 -0.44 12.09
C ALA A 91 5.00 0.03 11.33
N ASN A 92 4.86 -0.34 10.05
CA ASN A 92 3.62 -0.08 9.32
C ASN A 92 2.43 -0.80 9.95
N TYR A 93 2.57 -2.08 10.27
CA TYR A 93 1.51 -2.83 10.94
C TYR A 93 1.23 -2.33 12.36
N ALA A 94 2.24 -1.84 13.08
CA ALA A 94 2.04 -1.18 14.37
C ALA A 94 1.20 0.09 14.25
N VAL A 95 1.45 0.93 13.23
CA VAL A 95 0.64 2.14 12.95
C VAL A 95 -0.80 1.75 12.57
N MET A 96 -0.97 0.74 11.72
CA MET A 96 -2.28 0.20 11.34
C MET A 96 -3.05 -0.34 12.55
N LEU A 97 -2.38 -1.07 13.44
CA LEU A 97 -2.97 -1.58 14.68
C LEU A 97 -3.37 -0.43 15.62
N ALA A 98 -2.47 0.54 15.83
CA ALA A 98 -2.72 1.68 16.70
C ALA A 98 -3.95 2.48 16.25
N MET A 99 -4.10 2.78 14.95
CA MET A 99 -5.30 3.47 14.46
C MET A 99 -6.57 2.62 14.58
N THR A 100 -6.46 1.31 14.38
CA THR A 100 -7.61 0.40 14.53
C THR A 100 -8.07 0.35 15.97
N CYS A 101 -7.14 0.25 16.93
CA CYS A 101 -7.43 0.32 18.35
C CYS A 101 -8.01 1.68 18.74
N ALA A 102 -7.44 2.79 18.26
CA ALA A 102 -7.95 4.13 18.52
C ALA A 102 -9.39 4.30 18.00
N PHE A 103 -9.68 3.81 16.80
CA PHE A 103 -11.03 3.82 16.25
C PHE A 103 -11.99 2.94 17.04
N ALA A 104 -11.56 1.75 17.47
CA ALA A 104 -12.39 0.89 18.32
C ALA A 104 -12.73 1.59 19.65
N VAL A 105 -11.76 2.24 20.29
CA VAL A 105 -11.96 3.04 21.51
C VAL A 105 -12.91 4.21 21.25
N GLN A 106 -12.72 4.93 20.13
CA GLN A 106 -13.62 6.01 19.70
C GLN A 106 -15.06 5.48 19.56
N MET A 107 -15.27 4.38 18.84
CA MET A 107 -16.61 3.82 18.62
C MET A 107 -17.25 3.24 19.89
N LEU A 108 -16.47 2.77 20.86
CA LEU A 108 -16.98 2.24 22.13
C LEU A 108 -17.32 3.34 23.13
N LEU A 109 -16.50 4.40 23.20
CA LEU A 109 -16.61 5.41 24.27
C LEU A 109 -17.27 6.71 23.82
N ASP A 110 -17.10 7.09 22.55
CA ASP A 110 -17.46 8.41 22.04
C ASP A 110 -17.56 8.42 20.50
N PRO A 111 -18.59 7.79 19.91
CA PRO A 111 -18.70 7.65 18.46
C PRO A 111 -18.61 8.97 17.70
N GLY A 112 -19.16 10.04 18.28
CA GLY A 112 -19.15 11.39 17.73
C GLY A 112 -17.91 12.22 18.05
N ALA A 113 -16.90 11.66 18.70
CA ALA A 113 -15.69 12.36 19.14
C ALA A 113 -15.96 13.64 19.97
N THR A 114 -17.06 13.69 20.74
CA THR A 114 -17.43 14.85 21.57
C THR A 114 -16.57 14.96 22.84
N ARG A 115 -16.27 13.82 23.48
CA ARG A 115 -15.33 13.70 24.60
C ARG A 115 -13.87 13.73 24.13
N LEU A 116 -13.61 13.28 22.91
CA LEU A 116 -12.30 13.31 22.26
C LEU A 116 -12.04 14.60 21.47
N ARG A 117 -12.82 15.65 21.70
CA ARG A 117 -12.73 16.93 20.96
C ARG A 117 -11.33 17.56 20.98
N ASP A 118 -10.55 17.35 22.04
CA ASP A 118 -9.21 17.92 22.16
C ASP A 118 -8.21 17.24 21.22
N LEU A 119 -8.53 16.02 20.76
CA LEU A 119 -7.78 15.28 19.74
C LEU A 119 -8.23 15.62 18.32
N VAL A 120 -9.36 16.32 18.15
CA VAL A 120 -9.78 16.85 16.86
C VAL A 120 -8.86 18.00 16.50
N LEU A 121 -8.44 18.09 15.24
CA LEU A 121 -7.63 19.21 14.80
C LEU A 121 -8.50 20.46 14.66
N ALA A 122 -8.54 21.27 15.72
CA ALA A 122 -9.21 22.56 15.78
C ALA A 122 -8.24 23.58 16.39
N GLY A 123 -7.36 24.15 15.56
CA GLY A 123 -6.26 25.00 16.00
C GLY A 123 -4.90 24.29 16.02
N TYR A 124 -3.92 24.92 16.66
CA TYR A 124 -2.53 24.43 16.74
C TYR A 124 -2.20 23.76 18.08
N SER A 125 -3.21 23.22 18.78
CA SER A 125 -2.98 22.52 20.05
C SER A 125 -2.17 21.25 19.80
N ALA A 126 -1.23 20.91 20.69
CA ALA A 126 -0.44 19.69 20.55
C ALA A 126 -1.30 18.41 20.56
N PRO A 127 -2.34 18.28 21.42
CA PRO A 127 -3.27 17.16 21.36
C PRO A 127 -4.04 17.09 20.04
N GLY A 128 -4.43 18.24 19.46
CA GLY A 128 -5.11 18.28 18.17
C GLY A 128 -4.20 17.86 17.03
N LEU A 129 -2.99 18.44 16.95
CA LEU A 129 -1.98 18.15 15.91
C LEU A 129 -1.50 16.70 15.90
N LEU A 130 -1.51 16.01 17.05
CA LEU A 130 -1.11 14.61 17.14
C LEU A 130 -2.31 13.65 17.13
N GLY A 131 -3.41 14.05 17.76
CA GLY A 131 -4.60 13.23 17.97
C GLY A 131 -5.40 12.97 16.71
N HIS A 132 -5.47 13.97 15.82
CA HIS A 132 -6.36 13.91 14.65
C HIS A 132 -6.02 12.75 13.71
N MET A 133 -4.78 12.28 13.72
CA MET A 133 -4.29 11.20 12.86
C MET A 133 -4.86 9.82 13.24
N TRP A 134 -5.42 9.69 14.45
CA TRP A 134 -5.88 8.41 14.98
C TRP A 134 -7.41 8.28 14.94
N LEU A 135 -8.12 9.41 14.89
CA LEU A 135 -9.58 9.47 14.83
C LEU A 135 -10.10 9.27 13.40
N HIS A 136 -11.25 8.62 13.26
CA HIS A 136 -11.88 8.38 11.96
C HIS A 136 -13.39 8.64 12.01
N MET A 137 -13.93 9.20 10.93
CA MET A 137 -15.37 9.53 10.83
C MET A 137 -16.27 8.30 10.65
N SER A 138 -15.75 7.24 10.03
CA SER A 138 -16.52 6.05 9.69
C SER A 138 -15.61 4.85 9.48
N MET A 139 -16.20 3.66 9.49
CA MET A 139 -15.49 2.41 9.17
C MET A 139 -14.88 2.46 7.76
N VAL A 140 -15.60 3.00 6.77
CA VAL A 140 -15.10 3.12 5.39
C VAL A 140 -13.87 4.03 5.33
N HIS A 141 -13.85 5.13 6.09
CA HIS A 141 -12.69 6.01 6.17
C HIS A 141 -11.48 5.28 6.78
N LEU A 142 -11.67 4.51 7.87
CA LEU A 142 -10.60 3.69 8.43
C LEU A 142 -10.08 2.66 7.42
N VAL A 143 -10.96 1.92 6.76
CA VAL A 143 -10.57 0.88 5.79
C VAL A 143 -9.78 1.48 4.63
N GLY A 144 -10.18 2.64 4.10
CA GLY A 144 -9.43 3.34 3.06
C GLY A 144 -8.01 3.73 3.49
N ASN A 145 -7.85 4.18 4.73
CA ASN A 145 -6.55 4.52 5.31
C ASN A 145 -5.68 3.28 5.54
N LEU A 146 -6.25 2.19 6.06
CA LEU A 146 -5.55 0.91 6.23
C LEU A 146 -5.10 0.33 4.89
N LEU A 147 -5.95 0.39 3.87
CA LEU A 147 -5.61 -0.06 2.52
C LEU A 147 -4.45 0.75 1.93
N SER A 148 -4.47 2.08 2.11
CA SER A 148 -3.38 2.96 1.67
C SER A 148 -2.05 2.59 2.34
N LEU A 149 -2.05 2.36 3.65
CA LEU A 149 -0.84 1.93 4.38
C LEU A 149 -0.38 0.53 3.99
N TRP A 150 -1.32 -0.37 3.68
CA TRP A 150 -0.99 -1.71 3.23
C TRP A 150 -0.29 -1.70 1.86
N VAL A 151 -0.73 -0.84 0.93
CA VAL A 151 -0.11 -0.69 -0.39
C VAL A 151 1.22 0.06 -0.29
N PHE A 152 1.20 1.29 0.24
CA PHE A 152 2.35 2.20 0.17
C PHE A 152 3.27 2.09 1.40
N GLY A 153 2.69 2.06 2.60
CA GLY A 153 3.44 2.02 3.86
C GLY A 153 4.28 0.75 4.02
N ARG A 154 3.80 -0.40 3.53
CA ARG A 154 4.56 -1.65 3.47
C ARG A 154 5.84 -1.55 2.64
N CYS A 155 5.85 -0.73 1.61
CA CYS A 155 7.02 -0.50 0.76
C CYS A 155 8.04 0.42 1.44
N VAL A 156 7.55 1.45 2.15
CA VAL A 156 8.37 2.50 2.77
C VAL A 156 8.96 2.06 4.11
N SER A 157 8.15 1.45 4.98
CA SER A 157 8.54 1.10 6.36
C SER A 157 9.81 0.25 6.46
N PRO A 158 9.98 -0.81 5.65
CA PRO A 158 11.19 -1.62 5.66
C PRO A 158 12.47 -0.85 5.30
N LYS A 159 12.35 0.14 4.41
CA LYS A 159 13.50 0.95 3.95
C LYS A 159 13.88 2.06 4.91
N VAL A 160 12.87 2.70 5.51
CA VAL A 160 13.08 3.78 6.48
C VAL A 160 13.54 3.23 7.83
N GLY A 161 13.11 2.02 8.20
CA GLY A 161 13.40 1.41 9.49
C GLY A 161 12.33 1.76 10.54
N GLY A 162 12.21 0.90 11.56
CA GLY A 162 11.03 0.85 12.44
C GLY A 162 10.65 2.19 13.11
N LEU A 163 11.50 2.71 14.00
CA LEU A 163 11.23 3.94 14.73
C LEU A 163 11.15 5.16 13.81
N LEU A 164 12.08 5.27 12.84
CA LEU A 164 12.12 6.38 11.90
C LEU A 164 10.87 6.44 11.02
N TYR A 165 10.29 5.30 10.65
CA TYR A 165 9.04 5.27 9.91
C TYR A 165 7.88 5.86 10.72
N VAL A 166 7.78 5.51 12.01
CA VAL A 166 6.74 6.07 12.89
C VAL A 166 6.94 7.58 13.06
N LEU A 167 8.18 8.04 13.28
CA LEU A 167 8.48 9.46 13.39
C LEU A 167 8.19 10.21 12.09
N ALA A 168 8.50 9.62 10.93
CA ALA A 168 8.21 10.19 9.63
C ALA A 168 6.69 10.29 9.37
N TYR A 169 5.93 9.28 9.76
CA TYR A 169 4.46 9.30 9.70
C TYR A 169 3.89 10.44 10.56
N VAL A 170 4.34 10.56 11.81
CA VAL A 170 3.90 11.63 12.73
C VAL A 170 4.32 13.01 12.20
N ALA A 171 5.56 13.17 11.73
CA ALA A 171 6.03 14.43 11.16
C ALA A 171 5.21 14.86 9.94
N ALA A 172 4.89 13.92 9.05
CA ALA A 172 4.03 14.18 7.90
C ALA A 172 2.62 14.60 8.31
N GLY A 173 2.04 13.94 9.32
CA GLY A 173 0.72 14.30 9.81
C GLY A 173 0.70 15.66 10.52
N VAL A 174 1.74 15.99 11.29
CA VAL A 174 1.86 17.31 11.95
C VAL A 174 1.95 18.39 10.87
N GLY A 175 2.76 18.18 9.84
CA GLY A 175 2.85 19.09 8.69
C GLY A 175 1.52 19.20 7.92
N ALA A 176 0.80 18.10 7.74
CA ALA A 176 -0.56 18.10 7.20
C ALA A 176 -1.51 18.98 8.02
N GLY A 177 -1.46 18.85 9.35
CA GLY A 177 -2.27 19.64 10.26
C GLY A 177 -1.93 21.12 10.24
N PHE A 178 -0.64 21.49 10.21
CA PHE A 178 -0.19 22.88 10.09
C PHE A 178 -0.70 23.54 8.80
N VAL A 179 -0.54 22.88 7.65
CA VAL A 179 -0.99 23.40 6.36
C VAL A 179 -2.50 23.53 6.34
N HIS A 180 -3.24 22.53 6.81
CA HIS A 180 -4.70 22.60 6.90
C HIS A 180 -5.18 23.77 7.76
N MET A 181 -4.60 23.92 8.95
CA MET A 181 -4.97 25.01 9.86
C MET A 181 -4.62 26.39 9.32
N LYS A 182 -3.61 26.48 8.45
CA LYS A 182 -3.21 27.74 7.83
C LYS A 182 -4.16 28.20 6.72
N TYR A 183 -4.69 27.26 5.93
CA TYR A 183 -5.42 27.59 4.69
C TYR A 183 -6.92 27.31 4.72
N ASP A 184 -7.39 26.38 5.55
CA ASP A 184 -8.81 26.04 5.67
C ASP A 184 -9.30 26.32 7.10
N GLY A 185 -8.64 25.73 8.10
CA GLY A 185 -8.88 26.02 9.52
C GLY A 185 -10.14 25.41 10.13
N ARG A 186 -10.99 24.75 9.33
CA ARG A 186 -12.15 24.00 9.85
C ARG A 186 -11.70 22.74 10.62
N PRO A 187 -12.45 22.31 11.65
CA PRO A 187 -12.15 21.07 12.36
C PRO A 187 -12.04 19.86 11.43
N VAL A 188 -10.98 19.06 11.59
CA VAL A 188 -10.74 17.85 10.78
C VAL A 188 -10.30 16.68 11.64
N ILE A 189 -10.72 15.47 11.24
CA ILE A 189 -10.21 14.21 11.76
C ILE A 189 -9.83 13.28 10.61
N GLY A 190 -8.78 12.49 10.80
CA GLY A 190 -8.36 11.47 9.85
C GLY A 190 -6.85 11.34 9.71
N ALA A 191 -6.40 10.08 9.57
CA ALA A 191 -5.03 9.70 9.25
C ALA A 191 -4.58 10.11 7.82
N SER A 192 -5.52 10.47 6.95
CA SER A 192 -5.29 10.57 5.50
C SER A 192 -4.22 11.60 5.12
N GLY A 193 -4.08 12.71 5.84
CA GLY A 193 -2.98 13.66 5.65
C GLY A 193 -1.60 13.04 5.91
N ALA A 194 -1.42 12.35 7.05
CA ALA A 194 -0.17 11.65 7.35
C ALA A 194 0.14 10.56 6.32
N ILE A 195 -0.89 9.84 5.87
CA ILE A 195 -0.80 8.80 4.84
C ILE A 195 -0.41 9.39 3.48
N MET A 196 -0.86 10.60 3.13
CA MET A 196 -0.37 11.30 1.94
C MET A 196 1.11 11.61 2.02
N GLY A 197 1.64 11.84 3.22
CA GLY A 197 3.09 11.90 3.41
C GLY A 197 3.78 10.56 3.19
N VAL A 198 3.19 9.44 3.63
CA VAL A 198 3.69 8.10 3.31
C VAL A 198 3.66 7.83 1.80
N LEU A 199 2.62 8.27 1.10
CA LEU A 199 2.54 8.20 -0.36
C LEU A 199 3.67 9.01 -1.02
N ALA A 200 3.94 10.23 -0.55
CA ALA A 200 5.06 11.02 -1.03
C ALA A 200 6.41 10.34 -0.78
N MET A 201 6.61 9.76 0.41
CA MET A 201 7.80 8.97 0.71
C MET A 201 7.92 7.75 -0.21
N HIS A 202 6.81 7.09 -0.54
CA HIS A 202 6.78 6.01 -1.51
C HIS A 202 7.22 6.48 -2.90
N VAL A 203 6.76 7.64 -3.34
CA VAL A 203 7.17 8.25 -4.62
C VAL A 203 8.67 8.51 -4.67
N VAL A 204 9.28 8.94 -3.58
CA VAL A 204 10.73 9.25 -3.57
C VAL A 204 11.59 7.98 -3.40
N ILE A 205 11.18 7.07 -2.52
CA ILE A 205 12.04 5.98 -2.03
C ILE A 205 11.74 4.65 -2.76
N CYS A 206 10.50 4.45 -3.20
CA CYS A 206 9.96 3.16 -3.65
C CYS A 206 9.23 3.23 -5.01
N PHE A 207 9.40 4.30 -5.79
CA PHE A 207 8.59 4.61 -6.98
C PHE A 207 8.32 3.42 -7.93
N ARG A 208 9.34 2.59 -8.15
CA ARG A 208 9.28 1.47 -9.11
C ARG A 208 8.79 0.15 -8.52
N GLN A 209 8.52 0.07 -7.22
CA GLN A 209 8.10 -1.17 -6.54
C GLN A 209 6.71 -1.65 -6.93
N LEU A 210 5.91 -0.79 -7.56
CA LEU A 210 4.58 -1.11 -8.08
C LEU A 210 4.61 -1.40 -9.60
N GLY A 211 5.79 -1.56 -10.20
CA GLY A 211 5.94 -1.85 -11.62
C GLY A 211 5.57 -0.68 -12.54
N SER A 212 5.31 -0.96 -13.82
CA SER A 212 4.98 0.05 -14.84
C SER A 212 3.64 0.75 -14.61
N LEU A 213 2.72 0.12 -13.87
CA LEU A 213 1.43 0.69 -13.51
C LEU A 213 1.49 1.54 -12.23
N GLY A 214 2.57 1.44 -11.47
CA GLY A 214 2.77 2.16 -10.21
C GLY A 214 2.49 3.65 -10.27
N PRO A 215 3.07 4.40 -11.24
CA PRO A 215 2.83 5.84 -11.36
C PRO A 215 1.36 6.19 -11.56
N TRP A 216 0.64 5.40 -12.38
CA TRP A 216 -0.79 5.59 -12.63
C TRP A 216 -1.64 5.27 -11.42
N LEU A 217 -1.28 4.22 -10.66
CA LEU A 217 -1.94 3.88 -9.41
C LEU A 217 -1.75 5.00 -8.37
N ILE A 218 -0.52 5.49 -8.20
CA ILE A 218 -0.19 6.58 -7.28
C ILE A 218 -0.96 7.85 -7.67
N LEU A 219 -0.94 8.24 -8.94
CA LEU A 219 -1.62 9.43 -9.43
C LEU A 219 -3.13 9.31 -9.23
N THR A 220 -3.72 8.18 -9.63
CA THR A 220 -5.16 7.93 -9.44
C THR A 220 -5.53 7.94 -7.96
N TRP A 221 -4.70 7.35 -7.08
CA TRP A 221 -4.95 7.34 -5.63
C TRP A 221 -4.91 8.74 -5.03
N PHE A 222 -3.91 9.53 -5.43
CA PHE A 222 -3.75 10.92 -5.00
C PHE A 222 -4.96 11.76 -5.44
N LEU A 223 -5.32 11.70 -6.74
CA LEU A 223 -6.44 12.45 -7.28
C LEU A 223 -7.79 11.99 -6.70
N ALA A 224 -8.00 10.69 -6.51
CA ALA A 224 -9.21 10.18 -5.87
C ALA A 224 -9.34 10.70 -4.44
N THR A 225 -8.25 10.74 -3.68
CA THR A 225 -8.29 11.22 -2.29
C THR A 225 -8.53 12.72 -2.22
N LEU A 226 -7.96 13.51 -3.12
CA LEU A 226 -8.30 14.93 -3.27
C LEU A 226 -9.77 15.12 -3.69
N GLY A 227 -10.26 14.32 -4.64
CA GLY A 227 -11.63 14.39 -5.14
C GLY A 227 -12.68 14.10 -4.07
N VAL A 228 -12.43 13.14 -3.19
CA VAL A 228 -13.29 12.87 -2.02
C VAL A 228 -13.39 14.10 -1.11
N GLY A 229 -12.29 14.86 -0.95
CA GLY A 229 -12.27 16.10 -0.18
C GLY A 229 -12.95 17.30 -0.86
N LEU A 230 -13.21 17.23 -2.17
CA LEU A 230 -13.86 18.29 -2.96
C LEU A 230 -15.36 18.09 -3.14
N VAL A 231 -15.84 16.84 -3.22
CA VAL A 231 -17.22 16.52 -3.65
C VAL A 231 -18.15 16.18 -2.49
N GLY A 232 -17.65 15.90 -1.30
CA GLY A 232 -18.50 15.60 -0.14
C GLY A 232 -18.46 16.68 0.94
N ASP A 233 -19.57 16.84 1.66
CA ASP A 233 -19.64 17.53 2.97
C ASP A 233 -18.86 16.77 4.08
N PHE A 234 -17.87 15.97 3.69
CA PHE A 234 -16.94 15.39 4.62
C PHE A 234 -16.02 16.52 5.09
N PRO A 235 -15.80 16.70 6.41
CA PRO A 235 -14.77 17.58 6.94
C PRO A 235 -13.36 17.02 6.62
N CYS A 236 -13.06 16.84 5.34
CA CYS A 236 -11.90 16.13 4.79
C CYS A 236 -11.16 17.00 3.77
N SER A 237 -10.80 18.21 4.20
CA SER A 237 -9.42 18.71 4.19
C SER A 237 -8.49 18.27 3.02
N TYR A 238 -8.82 18.65 1.79
CA TYR A 238 -7.87 18.57 0.67
C TYR A 238 -6.53 19.28 1.01
N MET A 239 -6.57 20.33 1.86
CA MET A 239 -5.38 21.03 2.33
C MET A 239 -4.48 20.17 3.23
N SER A 240 -5.04 19.32 4.09
CA SER A 240 -4.19 18.35 4.84
C SER A 240 -3.58 17.30 3.91
N HIS A 241 -4.26 16.90 2.84
CA HIS A 241 -3.67 15.97 1.86
C HIS A 241 -2.48 16.60 1.15
N ILE A 242 -2.63 17.84 0.68
CA ILE A 242 -1.53 18.61 0.07
C ILE A 242 -0.40 18.80 1.07
N GLY A 243 -0.72 19.27 2.29
CA GLY A 243 0.27 19.52 3.33
C GLY A 243 1.02 18.27 3.76
N GLY A 244 0.32 17.16 3.90
CA GLY A 244 0.90 15.87 4.23
C GLY A 244 1.81 15.35 3.13
N PHE A 245 1.39 15.45 1.87
CA PHE A 245 2.20 15.07 0.72
C PHE A 245 3.50 15.90 0.65
N LEU A 246 3.40 17.22 0.77
CA LEU A 246 4.57 18.11 0.78
C LEU A 246 5.51 17.82 1.96
N SER A 247 4.95 17.60 3.15
CA SER A 247 5.73 17.30 4.35
C SER A 247 6.44 15.94 4.24
N GLY A 248 5.76 14.92 3.72
CA GLY A 248 6.35 13.61 3.46
C GLY A 248 7.43 13.65 2.38
N MET A 249 7.26 14.49 1.36
CA MET A 249 8.27 14.74 0.33
C MET A 249 9.54 15.33 0.95
N VAL A 250 9.40 16.37 1.80
CA VAL A 250 10.53 16.96 2.54
C VAL A 250 11.21 15.92 3.42
N VAL A 251 10.45 15.15 4.20
CA VAL A 251 10.99 14.09 5.07
C VAL A 251 11.76 13.06 4.25
N ALA A 252 11.22 12.57 3.14
CA ALA A 252 11.91 11.63 2.27
C ALA A 252 13.21 12.20 1.70
N PHE A 253 13.19 13.45 1.21
CA PHE A 253 14.40 14.09 0.70
C PHE A 253 15.46 14.25 1.80
N CYS A 254 15.07 14.61 3.02
CA CYS A 254 16.00 14.64 4.16
C CYS A 254 16.59 13.26 4.44
N LEU A 255 15.76 12.21 4.52
CA LEU A 255 16.23 10.83 4.77
C LEU A 255 17.22 10.35 3.69
N VAL A 256 16.99 10.72 2.43
CA VAL A 256 17.90 10.41 1.32
C VAL A 256 19.17 11.27 1.37
N ALA A 257 19.05 12.59 1.61
CA ALA A 257 20.17 13.52 1.63
C ALA A 257 21.16 13.20 2.75
N PHE A 258 20.65 12.83 3.93
CA PHE A 258 21.47 12.39 5.07
C PHE A 258 21.93 10.93 4.96
N ARG A 259 21.66 10.25 3.83
CA ARG A 259 22.03 8.84 3.58
C ARG A 259 21.52 7.87 4.64
N VAL A 260 20.39 8.19 5.25
CA VAL A 260 19.69 7.31 6.20
C VAL A 260 19.01 6.18 5.45
N VAL A 261 18.50 6.46 4.24
CA VAL A 261 17.78 5.52 3.40
C VAL A 261 18.33 5.56 1.97
N ASP A 262 18.54 4.38 1.39
CA ASP A 262 18.79 4.24 -0.04
C ASP A 262 17.46 4.26 -0.82
N TYR A 263 17.39 5.10 -1.85
CA TYR A 263 16.30 5.08 -2.82
C TYR A 263 16.58 4.03 -3.91
N ASP A 264 15.54 3.50 -4.56
CA ASP A 264 15.73 2.57 -5.69
C ASP A 264 16.40 3.29 -6.87
N ARG A 265 17.70 3.05 -7.04
CA ARG A 265 18.61 3.72 -8.00
C ARG A 265 18.45 3.31 -9.48
N THR A 266 17.39 2.61 -9.85
CA THR A 266 17.34 1.94 -11.16
C THR A 266 16.95 2.81 -12.35
N ASP A 267 16.58 4.09 -12.17
CA ASP A 267 16.35 5.00 -13.29
C ASP A 267 17.34 6.17 -13.35
N GLN A 268 18.30 6.03 -14.26
CA GLN A 268 19.12 7.13 -14.78
C GLN A 268 18.25 8.31 -15.27
N ALA A 269 17.00 8.07 -15.69
CA ALA A 269 16.07 9.09 -16.19
C ALA A 269 15.51 10.04 -15.09
N PHE A 270 15.16 9.53 -13.91
CA PHE A 270 14.70 10.37 -12.78
C PHE A 270 15.86 11.18 -12.20
N LEU A 271 17.06 10.59 -12.16
CA LEU A 271 18.28 11.28 -11.75
C LEU A 271 18.72 12.35 -12.77
N ALA A 272 18.53 12.10 -14.06
CA ALA A 272 18.73 13.08 -15.11
C ALA A 272 17.71 14.23 -15.06
N ALA A 273 16.48 13.96 -14.60
CA ALA A 273 15.46 14.98 -14.39
C ALA A 273 15.71 15.83 -13.13
N LEU A 274 16.28 15.24 -12.08
CA LEU A 274 16.53 15.95 -10.82
C LEU A 274 17.82 16.77 -10.80
N ARG A 275 18.90 16.39 -11.51
CA ARG A 275 20.20 17.12 -11.57
C ARG A 275 20.62 17.85 -10.26
N ILE A 276 20.27 17.29 -9.11
CA ILE A 276 20.84 17.68 -7.82
C ILE A 276 22.17 16.94 -7.80
N GLY A 277 23.25 17.67 -8.03
CA GLY A 277 24.61 17.16 -8.10
C GLY A 277 25.04 16.52 -6.79
N VAL A 278 24.69 15.25 -6.59
CA VAL A 278 25.32 14.39 -5.59
C VAL A 278 26.40 13.60 -6.30
N SER A 279 27.50 14.28 -6.65
CA SER A 279 28.75 13.62 -6.99
C SER A 279 29.20 12.79 -5.77
N ARG A 280 29.43 11.49 -5.97
CA ARG A 280 30.17 10.69 -4.99
C ARG A 280 31.67 10.95 -5.20
N PRO A 281 32.48 10.97 -4.12
CA PRO A 281 33.94 11.08 -4.21
C PRO A 281 34.54 9.87 -4.91
#